data_AF-A0A9N9S9E5-F1
#
_entry.id   AF-A0A9N9S9E5-F1
#
_cell.length_a   1.000
_cell.length_b   1.000
_cell.length_c   1.000
_cell.angle_alpha   90.00
_cell.angle_beta   90.00
_cell.angle_gamma   90.00
#
_symmetry.space_group_name_H-M   'P 1'
#
loop_
_entity.id
_entity.type
_entity.pdbx_description
1 polymer ?
#
loop_
_entity_poly.entity_id
_entity_poly.type
_entity_poly.pdbx_seq_one_letter_code
_entity_poly.pdbx_strand_id
1 'polypeptide(L)'
;MLVVDLLTDILLYLDVKSRPVAVLRANHVIFCEAEDFNKRHIFALCLQTPAMKSSPHEVKLKLGSRGTSVEQWICICSCNAGQSGYCEHVVADLLYVNW
;
A
#
# COMPACT_ATOMS: atom_id res chain seq x y z
N MET A 1 10.29 -18.53 -5.03
CA MET A 1 11.22 -17.78 -4.15
C MET A 1 12.08 -16.86 -5.03
N LEU A 2 11.44 -15.87 -5.68
CA LEU A 2 12.06 -14.90 -6.60
C LEU A 2 11.31 -13.56 -6.56
N VAL A 3 10.00 -13.57 -6.25
CA VAL A 3 9.15 -12.38 -6.13
C VAL A 3 9.50 -11.53 -4.88
N VAL A 4 9.97 -12.17 -3.81
CA VAL A 4 10.31 -11.49 -2.53
C VAL A 4 11.52 -10.57 -2.69
N ASP A 5 12.47 -10.92 -3.57
CA ASP A 5 13.72 -10.16 -3.71
C ASP A 5 13.49 -8.84 -4.45
N LEU A 6 12.72 -8.85 -5.55
CA LEU A 6 12.38 -7.62 -6.31
C LEU A 6 11.58 -6.61 -5.47
N LEU A 7 10.65 -7.10 -4.63
CA LEU A 7 9.86 -6.24 -3.76
C LEU A 7 10.70 -5.68 -2.62
N THR A 8 11.62 -6.46 -2.05
CA THR A 8 12.56 -5.97 -1.03
C THR A 8 13.49 -4.88 -1.61
N ASP A 9 13.90 -5.02 -2.87
CA ASP A 9 14.71 -4.02 -3.57
C ASP A 9 13.94 -2.71 -3.83
N ILE A 10 12.64 -2.77 -4.14
CA ILE A 10 11.77 -1.57 -4.25
C ILE A 10 11.66 -0.87 -2.89
N LEU A 11 11.53 -1.64 -1.80
CA LEU A 11 11.43 -1.09 -0.45
C LEU A 11 12.73 -0.42 0.02
N LEU A 12 13.89 -0.97 -0.34
CA LEU A 12 15.20 -0.38 -0.11
C LEU A 12 15.43 0.86 -0.99
N TYR A 13 14.94 0.85 -2.24
CA TYR A 13 15.08 1.96 -3.19
C TYR A 13 14.28 3.21 -2.81
N LEU A 14 13.11 3.04 -2.21
CA LEU A 14 12.22 4.16 -1.90
C LEU A 14 12.65 5.02 -0.69
N ASP A 15 13.79 4.72 -0.04
CA ASP A 15 14.29 5.37 1.19
C ASP A 15 13.19 5.59 2.24
N VAL A 16 12.19 4.70 2.25
CA VAL A 16 11.10 4.83 3.21
C VAL A 16 11.68 4.40 4.54
N LYS A 17 11.91 5.36 5.44
CA LYS A 17 12.29 5.10 6.85
C LYS A 17 11.29 4.20 7.60
N SER A 18 10.15 3.89 6.98
CA SER A 18 9.04 3.12 7.54
C SER A 18 9.16 1.64 7.15
N ARG A 19 8.55 0.73 7.92
CA ARG A 19 8.77 -0.72 7.80
C ARG A 19 7.51 -1.42 7.24
N PRO A 20 7.19 -1.27 5.94
CA PRO A 20 5.95 -1.80 5.36
C PRO A 20 5.84 -3.33 5.45
N VAL A 21 6.96 -4.06 5.37
CA VAL A 21 6.96 -5.51 5.60
C VAL A 21 6.54 -5.86 7.03
N ALA A 22 6.86 -5.01 8.01
CA ALA A 22 6.44 -5.23 9.39
C ALA A 22 4.92 -5.01 9.55
N VAL A 23 4.36 -3.97 8.90
CA VAL A 23 2.90 -3.74 8.85
C VAL A 23 2.18 -4.94 8.25
N LEU A 24 2.68 -5.45 7.12
CA LEU A 24 2.11 -6.60 6.45
C LEU A 24 2.20 -7.87 7.31
N ARG A 25 3.39 -8.19 7.84
CA ARG A 25 3.60 -9.37 8.70
C ARG A 25 2.83 -9.32 10.01
N ALA A 26 2.51 -8.12 10.50
CA ALA A 26 1.70 -7.93 11.69
C ALA A 26 0.19 -8.07 11.42
N ASN A 27 -0.23 -8.36 10.17
CA ASN A 27 -1.63 -8.43 9.74
C ASN A 27 -2.40 -7.13 10.06
N HIS A 28 -1.73 -5.98 9.89
CA HIS A 28 -2.39 -4.69 10.10
C HIS A 28 -3.28 -4.31 8.92
N VAL A 29 -3.07 -4.85 7.72
CA VAL A 29 -4.04 -4.78 6.61
C VAL A 29 -5.20 -5.72 6.95
N ILE A 30 -6.31 -5.16 7.43
CA ILE A 30 -7.46 -5.93 7.95
C ILE A 30 -8.61 -6.04 6.94
N PHE A 31 -8.59 -5.20 5.91
CA PHE A 31 -9.53 -5.23 4.80
C PHE A 31 -8.81 -4.77 3.55
N CYS A 32 -9.01 -5.45 2.43
CA CYS A 32 -8.48 -5.05 1.14
C CYS A 32 -9.35 -5.66 0.04
N GLU A 33 -10.04 -4.81 -0.72
CA GLU A 33 -10.95 -5.26 -1.77
C GLU A 33 -10.88 -4.33 -2.99
N ALA A 34 -11.04 -4.93 -4.18
CA ALA A 34 -11.21 -4.16 -5.40
C ALA A 34 -12.61 -3.54 -5.42
N GLU A 35 -12.67 -2.21 -5.62
CA GLU A 35 -13.93 -1.48 -5.78
C GLU A 35 -14.51 -1.65 -7.19
N ASP A 36 -13.73 -2.18 -8.14
CA ASP A 36 -14.15 -2.42 -9.51
C ASP A 36 -13.77 -3.81 -10.05
N PHE A 37 -14.50 -4.25 -11.09
CA PHE A 37 -14.26 -5.54 -11.75
C PHE A 37 -12.86 -5.66 -12.36
N ASN A 38 -12.27 -4.53 -12.75
CA ASN A 38 -10.96 -4.49 -13.39
C ASN A 38 -9.80 -4.43 -12.38
N LYS A 39 -10.10 -4.41 -11.07
CA LYS A 39 -9.12 -4.27 -9.98
C LYS A 39 -8.19 -3.05 -10.14
N ARG A 40 -8.69 -2.01 -10.81
CA ARG A 40 -7.98 -0.73 -11.01
C ARG A 40 -8.21 0.21 -9.86
N HIS A 41 -9.23 -0.06 -9.04
CA HIS A 41 -9.54 0.69 -7.83
C HIS A 41 -9.56 -0.29 -6.67
N ILE A 42 -8.72 -0.06 -5.67
CA ILE A 42 -8.62 -0.91 -4.50
C ILE A 42 -8.78 -0.01 -3.27
N PHE A 43 -9.63 -0.45 -2.36
CA PHE A 43 -9.80 0.13 -1.04
C PHE A 43 -9.30 -0.83 0.01
N ALA A 44 -8.55 -0.31 0.97
CA ALA A 44 -8.02 -1.07 2.08
C ALA A 44 -8.12 -0.32 3.41
N LEU A 45 -8.18 -1.09 4.49
CA LEU A 45 -8.12 -0.60 5.86
C LEU A 45 -6.88 -1.19 6.54
N CYS A 46 -6.03 -0.30 7.08
CA CYS A 46 -4.82 -0.70 7.78
C CYS A 46 -4.81 -0.18 9.22
N LEU A 47 -4.63 -1.06 10.20
CA LEU A 47 -4.49 -0.73 11.61
C LEU A 47 -3.25 0.14 11.88
N GLN A 48 -3.37 1.01 12.87
CA GLN A 48 -2.30 1.92 13.28
C GLN A 48 -1.44 1.26 14.36
N THR A 49 -0.16 1.01 14.06
CA THR A 49 0.81 0.37 14.98
C THR A 49 0.91 1.03 16.37
N PRO A 50 0.85 2.37 16.53
CA PRO A 50 0.83 2.99 17.86
C PRO A 50 -0.57 3.16 18.46
N ALA A 51 -1.64 2.93 17.70
CA ALA A 51 -3.01 3.24 18.10
C ALA A 51 -4.01 2.17 17.61
N MET A 52 -3.78 0.91 17.95
CA MET A 52 -4.61 -0.23 17.50
C MET A 52 -6.11 -0.13 17.83
N LYS A 53 -6.51 0.80 18.69
CA LYS A 53 -7.92 1.06 19.07
C LYS A 53 -8.54 2.26 18.34
N SER A 54 -7.76 3.02 17.57
CA SER A 54 -8.30 4.11 16.75
C SER A 54 -8.91 3.57 15.45
N SER A 55 -9.55 4.44 14.69
CA SER A 55 -10.00 4.10 13.34
C SER A 55 -8.81 3.68 12.47
N PRO A 56 -8.91 2.56 11.73
CA PRO A 56 -7.91 2.17 10.75
C PRO A 56 -7.63 3.29 9.76
N HIS A 57 -6.43 3.34 9.20
CA HIS A 57 -6.15 4.16 8.04
C HIS A 57 -6.89 3.62 6.82
N GLU A 58 -7.50 4.53 6.07
CA GLU A 58 -8.07 4.23 4.76
C GLU A 58 -6.98 4.38 3.71
N VAL A 59 -6.81 3.36 2.88
CA VAL A 59 -5.85 3.36 1.78
C VAL A 59 -6.59 3.14 0.47
N LYS A 60 -6.34 4.02 -0.49
CA LYS A 60 -6.93 4.00 -1.83
C LYS A 60 -5.82 3.85 -2.84
N LEU A 61 -5.84 2.75 -3.58
CA LEU A 61 -4.90 2.47 -4.67
C LEU A 61 -5.66 2.54 -5.99
N LYS A 62 -5.18 3.36 -6.91
CA LYS A 62 -5.76 3.52 -8.24
C LYS A 62 -4.71 3.30 -9.31
N LEU A 63 -4.97 2.37 -10.24
CA LEU A 63 -4.12 2.19 -11.40
C LEU A 63 -4.49 3.25 -12.46
N GLY A 64 -3.64 4.26 -12.58
CA GLY A 64 -3.81 5.35 -13.53
C GLY A 64 -3.30 4.97 -14.92
N SER A 65 -4.06 5.35 -15.95
CA SER A 65 -3.58 5.42 -17.33
C SER A 65 -3.09 6.86 -17.57
N ARG A 66 -1.80 7.11 -17.45
CA ARG A 66 -1.21 8.26 -18.16
C ARG A 66 -1.21 7.89 -19.64
N GLY A 67 -1.39 8.84 -20.56
CA GLY A 67 -1.42 8.59 -22.02
C GLY A 67 -0.12 8.02 -22.64
N THR A 68 0.76 7.46 -21.81
CA THR A 68 1.97 6.70 -22.11
C THR A 68 1.70 5.24 -21.76
N SER A 69 2.25 4.29 -22.50
CA SER A 69 2.04 2.83 -22.37
C SER A 69 2.40 2.19 -21.01
N VAL A 70 2.68 2.97 -19.97
CA VAL A 70 3.05 2.51 -18.63
C VAL A 70 1.94 2.89 -17.66
N GLU A 71 1.27 1.88 -17.10
CA GLU A 71 0.30 2.05 -16.02
C GLU A 71 1.05 2.44 -14.72
N GLN A 72 0.54 3.44 -14.00
CA GLN A 72 1.15 3.93 -12.76
C GLN A 72 0.14 3.90 -11.61
N TRP A 73 0.55 3.39 -10.45
CA TRP A 73 -0.26 3.45 -9.25
C TRP A 73 -0.30 4.87 -8.67
N ILE A 74 -1.51 5.34 -8.40
CA ILE A 74 -1.81 6.54 -7.63
C ILE A 74 -2.33 6.05 -6.28
N CYS A 75 -1.60 6.35 -5.21
CA CYS A 75 -1.88 5.80 -3.90
C CYS A 75 -2.07 6.91 -2.88
N ILE A 76 -3.12 6.81 -2.07
CA ILE A 76 -3.42 7.78 -1.02
C ILE A 76 -3.74 7.00 0.25
N CYS A 77 -3.21 7.45 1.39
CA CYS A 77 -3.58 6.97 2.71
C CYS A 77 -4.08 8.13 3.57
N SER A 78 -5.02 7.87 4.47
CA SER A 78 -5.57 8.87 5.39
C SER A 78 -4.59 9.32 6.47
N CYS A 79 -3.41 8.72 6.59
CA CYS A 79 -2.39 9.17 7.53
C CYS A 79 -1.71 10.48 7.06
N ASN A 80 -1.04 11.19 7.98
CA ASN A 80 -0.36 12.45 7.68
C ASN A 80 0.69 12.33 6.55
N ALA A 81 1.41 11.20 6.51
CA ALA A 81 2.39 10.93 5.45
C ALA A 81 1.74 10.36 4.16
N GLY A 82 0.47 9.98 4.21
CA GLY A 82 -0.23 9.25 3.15
C GLY A 82 -0.57 10.11 1.93
N GLN A 83 -0.54 11.43 2.06
CA GLN A 83 -0.73 12.36 0.93
C GLN A 83 0.43 12.35 -0.07
N SER A 84 1.64 11.91 0.35
CA SER A 84 2.77 11.77 -0.57
C SER A 84 2.70 10.47 -1.40
N GLY A 85 1.90 9.49 -0.96
CA GLY A 85 1.83 8.16 -1.58
C GLY A 85 2.94 7.19 -1.12
N TYR A 86 3.79 7.56 -0.16
CA TYR A 86 4.95 6.76 0.25
C TYR A 86 4.93 6.33 1.73
N CYS A 87 3.77 6.34 2.40
CA CYS A 87 3.71 5.85 3.78
C CYS A 87 3.79 4.32 3.84
N GLU A 88 4.20 3.76 5.00
CA GLU A 88 4.28 2.30 5.20
C GLU A 88 2.97 1.58 4.92
N HIS A 89 1.81 2.20 5.18
CA HIS A 89 0.51 1.59 4.92
C HIS A 89 0.28 1.43 3.42
N VAL A 90 0.45 2.50 2.62
CA VAL A 90 0.34 2.42 1.15
C VAL A 90 1.24 1.33 0.60
N VAL A 91 2.49 1.31 1.05
CA VAL A 91 3.45 0.35 0.55
C VAL A 91 3.05 -1.06 0.99
N ALA A 92 2.63 -1.27 2.23
CA ALA A 92 2.14 -2.57 2.71
C ALA A 92 0.91 -3.06 1.94
N ASP A 93 -0.05 -2.19 1.62
CA ASP A 93 -1.21 -2.53 0.80
C ASP A 93 -0.82 -2.87 -0.65
N LEU A 94 0.13 -2.14 -1.23
CA LEU A 94 0.70 -2.49 -2.55
C LEU A 94 1.41 -3.84 -2.53
N LEU A 95 2.13 -4.17 -1.45
CA LEU A 95 2.70 -5.51 -1.27
C LEU A 95 1.58 -6.55 -1.18
N TYR A 96 0.56 -6.30 -0.36
CA TYR A 96 -0.54 -7.23 -0.11
C TYR A 96 -1.28 -7.63 -1.41
N VAL A 97 -1.54 -6.67 -2.30
CA VAL A 97 -2.27 -6.93 -3.56
C VAL A 97 -1.40 -7.59 -4.65
N ASN A 98 -0.07 -7.61 -4.49
CA ASN A 98 0.88 -8.17 -5.46
C ASN A 98 1.67 -9.39 -4.91
N TRP A 99 1.33 -9.87 -3.71
CA TRP A 99 1.95 -11.04 -3.08
C TRP A 99 1.34 -12.34 -3.61
#